data_AF-A0A4Z2CA61-F1
#
_entry.id   AF-A0A4Z2CA61-F1
#
_cell.length_a   1.000
_cell.length_b   1.000
_cell.length_c   1.000
_cell.angle_alpha   90.00
_cell.angle_beta   90.00
_cell.angle_gamma   90.00
#
_symmetry.space_group_name_H-M   'P 1'
#
loop_
_entity.id
_entity.type
_entity.pdbx_description
1 polymer ?
#
loop_
_entity_poly.entity_id
_entity_poly.type
_entity_poly.pdbx_seq_one_letter_code
_entity_poly.pdbx_strand_id
1 'polypeptide(L)'
;MTEAPQMGVNLSTTVPSQHQPPRFLQDVVFHGKLKLLKSQTPEEQIHCQQGLYFEDGQRRVDYVLTYHVKKPTGGRSSRQSNLLTENAVARSLRRGPKHLRQHGRQRSSSAGVNVELGYSGETFSSQEDHKTFQREEFEKQLVDMGLELEKEEDTKVQGVGFLKIHAPWKVLCREAELMKLKMPTKKVYEVKQSGSVTEKISSLVSKILEPLHPQVEERQPKNIKHLSHTFSREKHHLFDLSDKESFFDSKTRSSIVFEILKRTKSKANYNVGITSLLGSGVYMAAYPLHDGDINEEATESNDRKLLYEEWANYSVFFKYQPIGLVR
;
A
#
# COMPACT_ATOMS: atom_id res chain seq x y z
N MET A 1 -43.04 -80.36 21.67
CA MET A 1 -42.57 -81.59 22.36
C MET A 1 -41.07 -81.65 22.08
N THR A 2 -40.13 -81.43 23.00
CA THR A 2 -40.12 -81.52 24.47
C THR A 2 -38.93 -80.70 25.02
N GLU A 3 -39.05 -80.22 26.25
CA GLU A 3 -38.19 -79.36 27.10
C GLU A 3 -36.71 -79.84 27.28
N ALA A 4 -35.72 -78.94 27.17
CA ALA A 4 -34.93 -78.26 28.24
C ALA A 4 -33.58 -78.98 28.58
N PRO A 5 -32.60 -78.40 29.33
CA PRO A 5 -32.45 -77.03 29.85
C PRO A 5 -31.07 -76.37 29.58
N GLN A 6 -30.98 -75.08 29.95
CA GLN A 6 -29.77 -74.26 30.05
C GLN A 6 -28.89 -74.69 31.23
N MET A 7 -27.57 -74.68 31.04
CA MET A 7 -26.57 -74.64 32.12
C MET A 7 -25.51 -73.60 31.75
N GLY A 8 -25.38 -72.58 32.61
CA GLY A 8 -24.46 -71.47 32.46
C GLY A 8 -23.00 -71.88 32.68
N VAL A 9 -22.12 -71.17 32.00
CA VAL A 9 -20.68 -71.21 32.27
C VAL A 9 -20.23 -69.79 32.57
N ASN A 10 -19.92 -69.57 33.85
CA ASN A 10 -19.20 -68.44 34.39
C ASN A 10 -17.78 -68.41 33.80
N LEU A 11 -17.37 -67.27 33.25
CA LEU A 11 -15.96 -66.88 33.21
C LEU A 11 -15.84 -65.44 33.71
N SER A 12 -15.56 -65.38 35.01
CA SER A 12 -15.28 -64.18 35.78
C SER A 12 -14.01 -63.49 35.27
N THR A 13 -14.13 -62.18 35.16
CA THR A 13 -13.11 -61.18 34.90
C THR A 13 -11.99 -61.26 35.93
N THR A 14 -10.77 -61.60 35.50
CA THR A 14 -9.55 -61.47 36.29
C THR A 14 -8.94 -60.08 36.08
N VAL A 15 -8.99 -59.28 37.13
CA VAL A 15 -8.22 -58.05 37.33
C VAL A 15 -6.76 -58.43 37.62
N PRO A 16 -5.77 -57.72 37.05
CA PRO A 16 -4.48 -57.57 37.70
C PRO A 16 -4.29 -56.16 38.27
N SER A 17 -3.72 -56.20 39.47
CA SER A 17 -3.39 -55.14 40.41
C SER A 17 -2.46 -54.06 39.87
N GLN A 18 -2.61 -52.90 40.52
CA GLN A 18 -1.80 -51.69 40.46
C GLN A 18 -0.28 -51.96 40.52
N HIS A 19 0.44 -51.30 39.63
CA HIS A 19 1.81 -50.84 39.87
C HIS A 19 1.92 -49.39 39.35
N GLN A 20 2.04 -48.44 40.27
CA GLN A 20 2.47 -47.07 39.98
C GLN A 20 3.98 -47.04 39.69
N PRO A 21 4.42 -46.34 38.63
CA PRO A 21 5.76 -45.79 38.55
C PRO A 21 5.77 -44.27 38.85
N PRO A 22 6.94 -43.69 39.17
CA PRO A 22 7.05 -42.59 40.12
C PRO A 22 6.68 -41.23 39.51
N ARG A 23 6.11 -40.37 40.36
CA ARG A 23 6.09 -38.92 40.14
C ARG A 23 7.52 -38.39 40.20
N PHE A 24 8.14 -38.17 39.05
CA PHE A 24 9.31 -37.32 38.96
C PHE A 24 8.88 -35.87 38.73
N LEU A 25 9.29 -35.05 39.69
CA LEU A 25 9.26 -33.60 39.68
C LEU A 25 9.84 -33.06 38.36
N GLN A 26 9.04 -32.20 37.72
CA GLN A 26 9.36 -30.78 37.56
C GLN A 26 10.86 -30.50 37.37
N ASP A 27 11.29 -30.43 36.10
CA ASP A 27 12.32 -29.52 35.59
C ASP A 27 12.46 -29.73 34.07
N VAL A 28 11.67 -28.99 33.29
CA VAL A 28 12.03 -28.68 31.91
C VAL A 28 12.35 -27.20 31.88
N VAL A 29 13.65 -26.92 31.94
CA VAL A 29 14.18 -25.58 31.77
C VAL A 29 14.05 -25.20 30.29
N PHE A 30 13.04 -24.39 29.98
CA PHE A 30 12.97 -23.70 28.69
C PHE A 30 14.09 -22.65 28.63
N HIS A 31 15.22 -22.99 28.02
CA HIS A 31 16.23 -22.02 27.58
C HIS A 31 15.85 -21.43 26.22
N GLY A 32 14.73 -20.73 26.18
CA GLY A 32 14.34 -19.88 25.06
C GLY A 32 13.76 -18.60 25.63
N LYS A 33 14.56 -17.52 25.64
CA LYS A 33 14.09 -16.18 25.99
C LYS A 33 13.06 -15.71 24.96
N LEU A 34 11.82 -16.18 25.06
CA LEU A 34 10.66 -15.44 24.58
C LEU A 34 10.32 -14.42 25.66
N LYS A 35 10.99 -13.27 25.60
CA LYS A 35 10.43 -12.06 26.22
C LYS A 35 9.16 -11.73 25.44
N LEU A 36 8.04 -12.24 25.92
CA LEU A 36 6.75 -11.62 25.74
C LEU A 36 6.80 -10.26 26.45
N LEU A 37 7.16 -9.21 25.72
CA LEU A 37 6.91 -7.84 26.13
C LEU A 37 5.79 -7.29 25.26
N LYS A 38 4.57 -7.67 25.62
CA LYS A 38 3.40 -6.82 25.38
C LYS A 38 3.44 -5.71 26.42
N SER A 39 3.99 -4.56 26.04
CA SER A 39 3.51 -3.25 26.49
C SER A 39 4.43 -2.18 25.92
N GLN A 40 4.26 -1.85 24.64
CA GLN A 40 4.52 -0.47 24.23
C GLN A 40 3.25 0.32 24.50
N THR A 41 3.42 1.56 24.94
CA THR A 41 2.31 2.50 25.01
C THR A 41 1.79 2.72 23.58
N PRO A 42 0.50 3.06 23.38
CA PRO A 42 0.00 3.41 22.05
C PRO A 42 0.89 4.45 21.35
N GLU A 43 1.49 5.36 22.12
CA GLU A 43 2.36 6.45 21.65
C GLU A 43 3.68 5.98 21.02
N GLU A 44 4.30 4.91 21.51
CA GLU A 44 5.56 4.37 20.93
C GLU A 44 5.31 3.59 19.64
N GLN A 45 4.18 2.90 19.54
CA GLN A 45 3.75 2.20 18.32
C GLN A 45 3.33 3.19 17.21
N ILE A 46 2.80 4.37 17.60
CA ILE A 46 2.45 5.45 16.66
C ILE A 46 3.70 6.04 15.99
N HIS A 47 4.84 6.11 16.70
CA HIS A 47 6.05 6.77 16.18
C HIS A 47 6.81 5.90 15.14
N CYS A 48 6.83 4.57 15.30
CA CYS A 48 7.46 3.65 14.34
C CYS A 48 6.58 3.34 13.12
N GLN A 49 5.27 3.58 13.21
CA GLN A 49 4.32 3.42 12.11
C GLN A 49 3.99 4.74 11.39
N GLN A 50 4.63 5.83 11.78
CA GLN A 50 4.31 7.17 11.30
C GLN A 50 4.55 7.27 9.79
N GLY A 51 3.45 7.36 9.02
CA GLY A 51 3.45 7.43 7.56
C GLY A 51 3.17 6.12 6.82
N LEU A 52 3.24 4.95 7.49
CA LEU A 52 2.83 3.66 6.91
C LEU A 52 1.33 3.43 6.95
N TYR A 53 0.63 4.16 7.81
CA TYR A 53 -0.82 4.16 7.97
C TYR A 53 -1.37 5.57 7.81
N PHE A 54 -2.67 5.65 7.55
CA PHE A 54 -3.47 6.86 7.69
C PHE A 54 -3.44 7.34 9.15
N GLU A 55 -3.91 8.56 9.39
CA GLU A 55 -3.90 9.17 10.74
C GLU A 55 -4.71 8.37 11.78
N ASP A 56 -5.62 7.51 11.33
CA ASP A 56 -6.37 6.60 12.20
C ASP A 56 -5.57 5.40 12.71
N GLY A 57 -4.37 5.15 12.18
CA GLY A 57 -3.53 4.01 12.53
C GLY A 57 -4.09 2.64 12.13
N GLN A 58 -5.17 2.59 11.35
CA GLN A 58 -5.84 1.35 10.93
C GLN A 58 -5.61 1.06 9.45
N ARG A 59 -5.72 2.09 8.61
CA ARG A 59 -5.63 1.92 7.16
C ARG A 59 -4.21 2.07 6.68
N ARG A 60 -3.60 0.97 6.25
CA ARG A 60 -2.26 0.96 5.67
C ARG A 60 -2.20 1.77 4.37
N VAL A 61 -1.09 2.47 4.15
CA VAL A 61 -0.80 3.19 2.91
C VAL A 61 -0.25 2.20 1.89
N ASP A 62 -0.95 2.03 0.78
CA ASP A 62 -0.56 1.13 -0.31
C ASP A 62 0.20 1.86 -1.44
N TYR A 63 -0.03 3.17 -1.57
CA TYR A 63 0.58 4.00 -2.60
C TYR A 63 0.53 5.48 -2.21
N VAL A 64 1.46 6.27 -2.74
CA VAL A 64 1.54 7.72 -2.50
C VAL A 64 1.67 8.47 -3.82
N LEU A 65 0.91 9.55 -3.98
CA LEU A 65 1.13 10.57 -5.00
C LEU A 65 1.61 11.87 -4.35
N THR A 66 2.46 12.63 -5.03
CA THR A 66 2.91 13.93 -4.53
C THR A 66 2.58 15.04 -5.52
N TYR A 67 2.32 16.25 -5.03
CA TYR A 67 1.99 17.40 -5.85
C TYR A 67 2.45 18.71 -5.21
N HIS A 68 2.55 19.77 -6.00
CA HIS A 68 2.88 21.10 -5.49
C HIS A 68 1.68 21.72 -4.77
N VAL A 69 1.91 22.21 -3.55
CA VAL A 69 0.93 22.98 -2.77
C VAL A 69 1.30 24.45 -2.83
N LYS A 70 0.31 25.30 -3.11
CA LYS A 70 0.51 26.76 -3.08
C LYS A 70 0.80 27.17 -1.63
N LYS A 71 1.91 27.88 -1.42
CA LYS A 71 2.15 28.55 -0.14
C LYS A 71 1.01 29.57 0.04
N PRO A 72 0.22 29.55 1.13
CA PRO A 72 -0.73 30.62 1.37
C PRO A 72 0.07 31.91 1.45
N THR A 73 -0.11 32.78 0.47
CA THR A 73 0.54 34.09 0.44
C THR A 73 0.02 34.84 1.65
N GLY A 74 0.88 34.99 2.66
CA GLY A 74 0.60 35.79 3.84
C GLY A 74 0.02 37.15 3.42
N GLY A 75 -1.17 37.44 3.93
CA GLY A 75 -2.01 38.52 3.44
C GLY A 75 -1.28 39.86 3.31
N ARG A 76 -1.35 40.43 2.10
CA ARG A 76 -1.56 41.87 1.98
C ARG A 76 -3.03 42.06 1.66
N SER A 77 -3.72 42.61 2.64
CA SER A 77 -5.11 43.07 2.62
C SER A 77 -5.48 43.70 1.27
N SER A 78 -6.21 42.96 0.44
CA SER A 78 -7.02 43.55 -0.62
C SER A 78 -8.46 43.38 -0.18
N ARG A 79 -9.01 44.46 0.41
CA ARG A 79 -10.41 44.55 0.78
C ARG A 79 -11.26 44.11 -0.41
N GLN A 80 -12.09 43.11 -0.17
CA GLN A 80 -13.20 42.75 -1.04
C GLN A 80 -13.99 44.01 -1.39
N SER A 81 -13.92 44.42 -2.65
CA SER A 81 -15.03 45.10 -3.30
C SER A 81 -15.38 44.26 -4.51
N ASN A 82 -16.53 43.58 -4.46
CA ASN A 82 -17.55 43.53 -5.51
C ASN A 82 -18.56 42.43 -5.19
N LEU A 83 -19.52 42.77 -4.33
CA LEU A 83 -20.88 42.26 -4.47
C LEU A 83 -21.51 43.01 -5.66
N LEU A 84 -21.77 42.33 -6.76
CA LEU A 84 -22.57 42.86 -7.87
C LEU A 84 -23.62 41.84 -8.30
N THR A 85 -24.83 42.00 -7.78
CA THR A 85 -26.14 41.56 -8.30
C THR A 85 -27.15 42.27 -7.38
N GLU A 86 -28.18 43.01 -7.79
CA GLU A 86 -28.86 43.27 -9.06
C GLU A 86 -29.82 44.46 -8.83
N ASN A 87 -30.08 45.29 -9.87
CA ASN A 87 -31.27 46.16 -10.12
C ASN A 87 -31.57 47.32 -9.12
N ALA A 88 -32.15 48.49 -9.45
CA ALA A 88 -33.01 48.94 -10.53
C ALA A 88 -33.07 50.50 -10.59
N VAL A 89 -33.18 51.06 -11.81
CA VAL A 89 -34.00 52.24 -12.22
C VAL A 89 -33.80 53.62 -11.53
N ALA A 90 -33.29 54.60 -12.30
CA ALA A 90 -33.90 55.94 -12.42
C ALA A 90 -33.28 56.82 -13.54
N ARG A 91 -34.12 57.07 -14.56
CA ARG A 91 -34.36 58.29 -15.38
C ARG A 91 -33.33 59.43 -15.45
N SER A 92 -33.12 59.87 -16.71
CA SER A 92 -33.43 61.23 -17.21
C SER A 92 -32.25 62.10 -17.72
N LEU A 93 -32.31 62.34 -19.04
CA LEU A 93 -32.00 63.59 -19.77
C LEU A 93 -30.63 64.26 -19.59
N ARG A 94 -29.85 64.30 -20.69
CA ARG A 94 -29.53 65.57 -21.38
C ARG A 94 -28.93 65.35 -22.77
N ARG A 95 -29.41 66.19 -23.69
CA ARG A 95 -29.06 66.35 -25.11
C ARG A 95 -27.61 66.81 -25.32
N GLY A 96 -27.04 66.44 -26.46
CA GLY A 96 -25.98 67.20 -27.14
C GLY A 96 -25.33 66.43 -28.29
N PRO A 97 -25.54 66.79 -29.57
CA PRO A 97 -25.01 66.07 -30.72
C PRO A 97 -23.71 66.70 -31.25
N LYS A 98 -22.81 65.92 -31.87
CA LYS A 98 -22.10 66.27 -33.12
C LYS A 98 -21.09 65.20 -33.59
N HIS A 99 -21.37 64.77 -34.83
CA HIS A 99 -20.46 64.69 -35.99
C HIS A 99 -19.47 63.53 -36.19
N LEU A 100 -19.65 62.89 -37.36
CA LEU A 100 -18.73 62.04 -38.10
C LEU A 100 -17.37 62.71 -38.35
N ARG A 101 -16.27 61.93 -38.41
CA ARG A 101 -15.50 61.68 -39.65
C ARG A 101 -14.33 60.71 -39.48
N GLN A 102 -14.08 60.02 -40.60
CA GLN A 102 -13.06 59.01 -40.86
C GLN A 102 -11.65 59.59 -41.12
N HIS A 103 -10.68 58.65 -41.09
CA HIS A 103 -9.43 58.58 -41.85
C HIS A 103 -8.25 59.50 -41.47
N GLY A 104 -7.07 58.89 -41.37
CA GLY A 104 -5.80 59.61 -41.47
C GLY A 104 -4.60 58.84 -40.93
N ARG A 105 -3.66 58.51 -41.81
CA ARG A 105 -2.46 57.68 -41.61
C ARG A 105 -1.28 58.54 -41.09
N GLN A 106 -0.28 57.85 -40.53
CA GLN A 106 1.19 58.15 -40.56
C GLN A 106 1.91 58.75 -39.32
N ARG A 107 2.77 57.89 -38.74
CA ARG A 107 4.15 58.07 -38.19
C ARG A 107 4.56 59.41 -37.56
N SER A 108 5.01 59.40 -36.29
CA SER A 108 6.43 59.29 -35.90
C SER A 108 6.69 59.51 -34.39
N SER A 109 7.69 58.79 -33.88
CA SER A 109 8.61 59.09 -32.76
C SER A 109 8.12 59.20 -31.29
N SER A 110 8.79 58.35 -30.48
CA SER A 110 9.29 58.56 -29.11
C SER A 110 8.30 58.77 -27.96
N ALA A 111 8.18 57.76 -27.10
CA ALA A 111 8.58 57.85 -25.69
C ALA A 111 8.33 56.49 -25.03
N GLY A 112 9.30 56.01 -24.26
CA GLY A 112 9.23 54.72 -23.59
C GLY A 112 7.99 54.60 -22.71
N VAL A 113 7.28 53.50 -22.88
CA VAL A 113 6.42 52.95 -21.83
C VAL A 113 6.83 51.49 -21.70
N ASN A 114 7.62 51.24 -20.67
CA ASN A 114 7.90 49.89 -20.19
C ASN A 114 6.58 49.33 -19.63
N VAL A 115 5.82 48.62 -20.46
CA VAL A 115 4.64 47.85 -20.05
C VAL A 115 5.03 46.39 -20.04
N GLU A 116 5.77 45.98 -19.01
CA GLU A 116 6.05 44.57 -18.78
C GLU A 116 6.12 44.30 -17.27
N LEU A 117 4.98 44.24 -16.59
CA LEU A 117 4.89 43.55 -15.28
C LEU A 117 3.48 43.12 -14.83
N GLY A 118 2.51 42.98 -15.74
CA GLY A 118 1.12 42.64 -15.37
C GLY A 118 0.65 41.22 -15.70
N TYR A 119 1.24 40.56 -16.71
CA TYR A 119 0.64 39.37 -17.34
C TYR A 119 1.14 38.01 -16.82
N SER A 120 2.20 37.98 -16.01
CA SER A 120 2.79 36.74 -15.51
C SER A 120 2.03 36.12 -14.33
N GLY A 121 1.30 36.93 -13.55
CA GLY A 121 0.56 36.45 -12.38
C GLY A 121 -0.74 35.72 -12.71
N GLU A 122 -1.54 36.25 -13.65
CA GLU A 122 -2.86 35.68 -14.02
C GLU A 122 -2.72 34.38 -14.83
N THR A 123 -1.71 34.30 -15.70
CA THR A 123 -1.42 33.10 -16.49
C THR A 123 -0.92 31.94 -15.60
N PHE A 124 -0.08 32.26 -14.61
CA PHE A 124 0.42 31.28 -13.65
C PHE A 124 -0.68 30.77 -12.71
N SER A 125 -1.58 31.64 -12.23
CA SER A 125 -2.69 31.20 -11.38
C SER A 125 -3.63 30.26 -12.14
N SER A 126 -3.99 30.61 -13.38
CA SER A 126 -4.87 29.80 -14.23
C SER A 126 -4.30 28.40 -14.52
N GLN A 127 -2.99 28.29 -14.78
CA GLN A 127 -2.34 26.99 -15.00
C GLN A 127 -2.36 26.11 -13.73
N GLU A 128 -2.10 26.70 -12.57
CA GLU A 128 -2.15 25.98 -11.30
C GLU A 128 -3.57 25.61 -10.88
N ASP A 129 -4.55 26.46 -11.19
CA ASP A 129 -5.97 26.18 -10.97
C ASP A 129 -6.44 25.03 -11.88
N HIS A 130 -5.95 24.98 -13.13
CA HIS A 130 -6.19 23.85 -14.04
C HIS A 130 -5.56 22.54 -13.56
N LYS A 131 -4.35 22.57 -12.98
CA LYS A 131 -3.74 21.37 -12.36
C LYS A 131 -4.54 20.91 -11.15
N THR A 132 -5.02 21.85 -10.32
CA THR A 132 -5.82 21.54 -9.14
C THR A 132 -7.13 20.87 -9.52
N PHE A 133 -7.84 21.41 -10.52
CA PHE A 133 -9.06 20.81 -11.05
C PHE A 133 -8.83 19.38 -11.59
N GLN A 134 -7.74 19.15 -12.33
CA GLN A 134 -7.40 17.80 -12.80
C GLN A 134 -7.12 16.82 -11.66
N ARG A 135 -6.48 17.26 -10.57
CA ARG A 135 -6.27 16.42 -9.38
C ARG A 135 -7.59 16.06 -8.73
N GLU A 136 -8.44 17.04 -8.45
CA GLU A 136 -9.75 16.81 -7.81
C GLU A 136 -10.62 15.83 -8.59
N GLU A 137 -10.64 15.95 -9.93
CA GLU A 137 -11.38 15.02 -10.77
C GLU A 137 -10.79 13.61 -10.70
N PHE A 138 -9.47 13.47 -10.83
CA PHE A 138 -8.81 12.16 -10.77
C PHE A 138 -9.02 11.50 -9.41
N GLU A 139 -8.84 12.25 -8.32
CA GLU A 139 -9.08 11.78 -6.95
C GLU A 139 -10.52 11.32 -6.75
N LYS A 140 -11.51 12.08 -7.24
CA LYS A 140 -12.91 11.68 -7.19
C LYS A 140 -13.13 10.33 -7.88
N GLN A 141 -12.50 10.11 -9.03
CA GLN A 141 -12.61 8.83 -9.73
C GLN A 141 -11.93 7.67 -9.00
N LEU A 142 -10.83 7.92 -8.29
CA LEU A 142 -10.21 6.92 -7.43
C LEU A 142 -11.16 6.52 -6.29
N VAL A 143 -11.84 7.50 -5.69
CA VAL A 143 -12.90 7.26 -4.69
C VAL A 143 -14.09 6.50 -5.30
N ASP A 144 -14.54 6.87 -6.50
CA ASP A 144 -15.60 6.15 -7.22
C ASP A 144 -15.20 4.69 -7.56
N MET A 145 -13.91 4.44 -7.79
CA MET A 145 -13.36 3.08 -7.92
C MET A 145 -13.31 2.34 -6.58
N GLY A 146 -13.52 3.03 -5.45
CA GLY A 146 -13.57 2.48 -4.10
C GLY A 146 -12.26 2.59 -3.31
N LEU A 147 -11.27 3.33 -3.82
CA LEU A 147 -10.06 3.63 -3.06
C LEU A 147 -10.35 4.68 -1.98
N GLU A 148 -9.59 4.60 -0.90
CA GLU A 148 -9.66 5.57 0.20
C GLU A 148 -8.42 6.45 0.15
N LEU A 149 -8.61 7.76 0.34
CA LEU A 149 -7.58 8.77 0.15
C LEU A 149 -7.42 9.62 1.41
N GLU A 150 -6.18 9.98 1.74
CA GLU A 150 -5.84 10.93 2.80
C GLU A 150 -4.84 11.95 2.24
N LYS A 151 -5.14 13.26 2.41
CA LYS A 151 -4.25 14.35 1.99
C LYS A 151 -3.46 14.86 3.19
N GLU A 152 -2.16 14.99 2.99
CA GLU A 152 -1.23 15.55 3.97
C GLU A 152 -0.45 16.69 3.30
N GLU A 153 -0.88 17.94 3.54
CA GLU A 153 -0.26 19.14 2.96
C GLU A 153 0.62 19.90 3.96
N ASP A 154 0.39 19.70 5.27
CA ASP A 154 1.13 20.33 6.36
C ASP A 154 2.37 19.50 6.76
N THR A 155 3.15 19.07 5.77
CA THR A 155 4.34 18.25 6.02
C THR A 155 5.58 19.09 6.30
N LYS A 156 6.65 18.42 6.79
CA LYS A 156 7.98 19.02 6.95
C LYS A 156 8.53 19.59 5.63
N VAL A 157 8.05 19.10 4.47
CA VAL A 157 8.49 19.54 3.16
C VAL A 157 7.58 20.67 2.67
N GLN A 158 8.02 21.92 2.87
CA GLN A 158 7.24 23.09 2.48
C GLN A 158 6.90 23.07 0.98
N GLY A 159 5.62 23.25 0.65
CA GLY A 159 5.13 23.37 -0.73
C GLY A 159 4.92 22.05 -1.45
N VAL A 160 4.98 20.92 -0.74
CA VAL A 160 4.66 19.58 -1.29
C VAL A 160 3.52 18.97 -0.48
N GLY A 161 2.47 18.56 -1.19
CA GLY A 161 1.35 17.79 -0.65
C GLY A 161 1.52 16.32 -1.00
N PHE A 162 1.08 15.47 -0.09
CA PHE A 162 1.07 14.02 -0.23
C PHE A 162 -0.36 13.52 -0.24
N LEU A 163 -0.69 12.68 -1.22
CA LEU A 163 -1.95 11.94 -1.27
C LEU A 163 -1.63 10.47 -0.98
N LYS A 164 -1.98 10.02 0.22
CA LYS A 164 -1.89 8.61 0.62
C LYS A 164 -3.11 7.86 0.09
N ILE A 165 -2.89 6.65 -0.38
CA ILE A 165 -3.92 5.81 -0.98
C ILE A 165 -3.98 4.47 -0.25
N HIS A 166 -5.16 4.09 0.19
CA HIS A 166 -5.48 2.79 0.76
C HIS A 166 -6.44 2.04 -0.16
N ALA A 167 -6.19 0.75 -0.39
CA ALA A 167 -7.09 -0.16 -1.09
C ALA A 167 -7.83 -1.07 -0.09
N PRO A 168 -9.15 -0.88 0.08
CA PRO A 168 -9.95 -1.76 0.92
C PRO A 168 -9.98 -3.19 0.38
N TRP A 169 -10.17 -4.17 1.27
CA TRP A 169 -10.22 -5.60 0.93
C TRP A 169 -11.14 -5.93 -0.25
N LYS A 170 -12.32 -5.29 -0.32
CA LYS A 170 -13.28 -5.49 -1.42
C LYS A 170 -12.71 -5.05 -2.77
N VAL A 171 -11.96 -3.95 -2.79
CA VAL A 171 -11.28 -3.45 -3.98
C VAL A 171 -10.17 -4.40 -4.37
N LEU A 172 -9.29 -4.77 -3.44
CA LEU A 172 -8.20 -5.72 -3.69
C LEU A 172 -8.73 -7.03 -4.31
N CYS A 173 -9.79 -7.59 -3.74
CA CYS A 173 -10.42 -8.80 -4.27
C CYS A 173 -10.95 -8.61 -5.69
N ARG A 174 -11.67 -7.51 -5.96
CA ARG A 174 -12.21 -7.21 -7.30
C ARG A 174 -11.08 -7.09 -8.31
N GLU A 175 -10.03 -6.36 -7.97
CA GLU A 175 -8.92 -6.07 -8.87
C GLU A 175 -7.99 -7.26 -9.09
N ALA A 176 -7.71 -8.03 -8.04
CA ALA A 176 -6.94 -9.27 -8.14
C ALA A 176 -7.59 -10.27 -9.12
N GLU A 177 -8.92 -10.34 -9.13
CA GLU A 177 -9.70 -11.16 -10.06
C GLU A 177 -9.60 -10.63 -11.50
N LEU A 178 -9.74 -9.30 -11.69
CA LEU A 178 -9.57 -8.66 -13.00
C LEU A 178 -8.15 -8.85 -13.56
N MET A 179 -7.14 -8.78 -12.70
CA MET A 179 -5.73 -8.99 -13.04
C MET A 179 -5.34 -10.47 -13.18
N LYS A 180 -6.24 -11.40 -12.83
CA LYS A 180 -6.02 -12.86 -12.85
C LYS A 180 -4.80 -13.29 -12.02
N LEU A 181 -4.57 -12.66 -10.88
CA LEU A 181 -3.44 -12.97 -9.99
C LEU A 181 -3.46 -14.45 -9.59
N LYS A 182 -2.32 -15.13 -9.69
CA LYS A 182 -2.20 -16.52 -9.21
C LYS A 182 -1.86 -16.51 -7.73
N MET A 183 -2.75 -17.06 -6.91
CA MET A 183 -2.59 -17.11 -5.46
C MET A 183 -2.43 -18.56 -4.99
N PRO A 184 -1.66 -18.82 -3.92
CA PRO A 184 -1.54 -20.14 -3.32
C PRO A 184 -2.90 -20.62 -2.77
N THR A 185 -3.26 -21.86 -3.04
CA THR A 185 -4.47 -22.50 -2.52
C THR A 185 -4.19 -23.28 -1.24
N LYS A 186 -5.23 -23.62 -0.49
CA LYS A 186 -5.15 -24.52 0.67
C LYS A 186 -4.62 -25.92 0.33
N LYS A 187 -4.77 -26.34 -0.94
CA LYS A 187 -4.28 -27.64 -1.40
C LYS A 187 -2.77 -27.57 -1.61
N VAL A 188 -2.07 -28.45 -0.91
CA VAL A 188 -0.63 -28.66 -1.05
C VAL A 188 -0.37 -30.03 -1.64
N TYR A 189 0.77 -30.17 -2.30
CA TYR A 189 1.33 -31.47 -2.66
C TYR A 189 2.70 -31.62 -2.02
N GLU A 190 2.99 -32.85 -1.62
CA GLU A 190 4.29 -33.22 -1.10
C GLU A 190 5.15 -33.76 -2.25
N VAL A 191 6.29 -33.12 -2.47
CA VAL A 191 7.30 -33.59 -3.41
C VAL A 191 8.09 -34.69 -2.72
N LYS A 192 7.77 -35.94 -3.05
CA LYS A 192 8.56 -37.10 -2.63
C LYS A 192 9.94 -37.02 -3.28
N GLN A 193 10.98 -36.84 -2.47
CA GLN A 193 12.35 -36.88 -2.95
C GLN A 193 12.73 -38.33 -3.26
N SER A 194 13.44 -38.55 -4.36
CA SER A 194 13.84 -39.88 -4.80
C SER A 194 15.24 -40.24 -4.27
N GLY A 195 15.32 -41.30 -3.47
CA GLY A 195 16.53 -42.09 -3.24
C GLY A 195 17.29 -41.83 -1.93
N SER A 196 17.45 -42.89 -1.13
CA SER A 196 18.17 -42.87 0.17
C SER A 196 19.63 -42.39 0.08
N VAL A 197 20.30 -42.56 -1.07
CA VAL A 197 21.72 -42.18 -1.25
C VAL A 197 21.87 -40.72 -1.66
N THR A 198 21.03 -40.24 -2.58
CA THR A 198 20.98 -38.84 -3.02
C THR A 198 20.58 -37.91 -1.87
N GLU A 199 19.68 -38.35 -0.99
CA GLU A 199 19.31 -37.63 0.23
C GLU A 199 20.49 -37.45 1.19
N LYS A 200 21.27 -38.51 1.43
CA LYS A 200 22.46 -38.44 2.29
C LYS A 200 23.50 -37.47 1.74
N ILE A 201 23.75 -37.52 0.42
CA ILE A 201 24.67 -36.59 -0.25
C ILE A 201 24.14 -35.16 -0.17
N SER A 202 22.86 -34.95 -0.50
CA SER A 202 22.23 -33.63 -0.39
C SER A 202 22.29 -33.08 1.03
N SER A 203 22.06 -33.92 2.04
CA SER A 203 22.10 -33.49 3.44
C SER A 203 23.51 -33.08 3.90
N LEU A 204 24.55 -33.78 3.43
CA LEU A 204 25.94 -33.43 3.72
C LEU A 204 26.32 -32.11 3.02
N VAL A 205 25.94 -31.95 1.75
CA VAL A 205 26.16 -30.71 1.00
C VAL A 205 25.41 -29.55 1.65
N SER A 206 24.14 -29.73 2.03
CA SER A 206 23.36 -28.68 2.69
C SER A 206 23.95 -28.27 4.05
N LYS A 207 24.48 -29.21 4.84
CA LYS A 207 25.18 -28.89 6.11
C LYS A 207 26.49 -28.12 5.88
N ILE A 208 27.26 -28.50 4.85
CA ILE A 208 28.52 -27.80 4.51
C ILE A 208 28.22 -26.37 4.03
N LEU A 209 27.15 -26.19 3.26
CA LEU A 209 26.76 -24.90 2.71
C LEU A 209 25.88 -24.08 3.66
N GLU A 210 25.48 -24.62 4.82
CA GLU A 210 24.59 -23.95 5.79
C GLU A 210 25.09 -22.56 6.21
N PRO A 211 26.38 -22.32 6.50
CA PRO A 211 26.87 -20.98 6.85
C PRO A 211 26.79 -19.97 5.70
N LEU A 212 26.66 -20.44 4.46
CA LEU A 212 26.49 -19.60 3.28
C LEU A 212 25.01 -19.34 2.97
N HIS A 213 24.07 -20.04 3.61
CA HIS A 213 22.65 -19.78 3.40
C HIS A 213 22.19 -18.62 4.28
N PRO A 214 21.36 -17.72 3.73
CA PRO A 214 20.80 -16.63 4.51
C PRO A 214 19.83 -17.18 5.57
N GLN A 215 19.88 -16.60 6.77
CA GLN A 215 19.01 -16.93 7.90
C GLN A 215 17.63 -16.28 7.74
N VAL A 216 16.95 -16.65 6.66
CA VAL A 216 15.56 -16.29 6.44
C VAL A 216 14.73 -17.43 6.99
N GLU A 217 13.74 -17.12 7.84
CA GLU A 217 12.71 -18.12 8.17
C GLU A 217 12.10 -18.58 6.85
N GLU A 218 12.42 -19.80 6.42
CA GLU A 218 11.77 -20.39 5.27
C GLU A 218 10.30 -20.53 5.66
N ARG A 219 9.47 -19.59 5.15
CA ARG A 219 8.03 -19.55 5.43
C ARG A 219 7.35 -20.89 5.13
N GLN A 220 7.99 -21.81 4.38
CA GLN A 220 7.49 -23.16 4.11
C GLN A 220 8.56 -24.27 4.06
N PRO A 221 8.22 -25.50 4.49
CA PRO A 221 9.06 -26.68 4.30
C PRO A 221 9.34 -26.96 2.81
N LYS A 222 10.61 -27.21 2.46
CA LYS A 222 11.06 -27.42 1.06
C LYS A 222 10.30 -28.51 0.28
N ASN A 223 9.71 -29.49 0.97
CA ASN A 223 8.97 -30.60 0.36
C ASN A 223 7.48 -30.31 0.13
N ILE A 224 6.91 -29.26 0.72
CA ILE A 224 5.49 -28.93 0.59
C ILE A 224 5.34 -27.75 -0.36
N LYS A 225 4.55 -27.93 -1.42
CA LYS A 225 4.28 -26.87 -2.39
C LYS A 225 2.78 -26.64 -2.50
N HIS A 226 2.37 -25.38 -2.38
CA HIS A 226 0.99 -25.00 -2.63
C HIS A 226 0.69 -25.07 -4.11
N LEU A 227 -0.47 -25.63 -4.46
CA LEU A 227 -1.02 -25.46 -5.78
C LEU A 227 -1.47 -24.00 -5.92
N SER A 228 -1.12 -23.33 -7.01
CA SER A 228 -1.62 -21.98 -7.30
C SER A 228 -2.86 -22.02 -8.18
N HIS A 229 -3.81 -21.13 -7.92
CA HIS A 229 -4.97 -20.93 -8.77
C HIS A 229 -5.19 -19.44 -9.01
N THR A 230 -5.75 -19.06 -10.16
CA THR A 230 -6.15 -17.67 -10.42
C THR A 230 -7.18 -17.24 -9.39
N PHE A 231 -6.94 -16.09 -8.75
CA PHE A 231 -7.82 -15.53 -7.73
C PHE A 231 -9.21 -15.29 -8.31
N SER A 232 -10.22 -15.70 -7.55
CA SER A 232 -11.62 -15.56 -7.91
C SER A 232 -12.43 -15.50 -6.63
N ARG A 233 -13.28 -14.48 -6.50
CA ARG A 233 -14.16 -14.28 -5.34
C ARG A 233 -15.17 -15.40 -5.20
N GLU A 234 -15.66 -15.94 -6.33
CA GLU A 234 -16.56 -17.11 -6.35
C GLU A 234 -15.87 -18.37 -5.81
N LYS A 235 -14.56 -18.51 -6.06
CA LYS A 235 -13.74 -19.63 -5.61
C LYS A 235 -12.94 -19.31 -4.34
N HIS A 236 -13.40 -18.37 -3.51
CA HIS A 236 -12.69 -17.94 -2.30
C HIS A 236 -12.36 -19.12 -1.36
N HIS A 237 -13.19 -20.16 -1.34
CA HIS A 237 -12.98 -21.37 -0.53
C HIS A 237 -11.66 -22.10 -0.82
N LEU A 238 -11.09 -21.94 -2.03
CA LEU A 238 -9.80 -22.51 -2.42
C LEU A 238 -8.62 -21.83 -1.72
N PHE A 239 -8.78 -20.59 -1.30
CA PHE A 239 -7.72 -19.76 -0.72
C PHE A 239 -7.84 -19.72 0.80
N ASP A 240 -6.70 -19.56 1.48
CA ASP A 240 -6.70 -19.25 2.90
C ASP A 240 -6.88 -17.74 3.09
N LEU A 241 -8.05 -17.35 3.60
CA LEU A 241 -8.44 -15.97 3.83
C LEU A 241 -8.62 -15.69 5.33
N SER A 242 -8.01 -16.52 6.18
CA SER A 242 -8.10 -16.40 7.65
C SER A 242 -7.46 -15.11 8.13
N ASP A 243 -6.32 -14.74 7.54
CA ASP A 243 -5.67 -13.46 7.72
C ASP A 243 -5.77 -12.65 6.41
N LYS A 244 -6.66 -11.65 6.41
CA LYS A 244 -6.89 -10.79 5.25
C LYS A 244 -5.80 -9.73 5.08
N GLU A 245 -5.11 -9.36 6.15
CA GLU A 245 -4.12 -8.29 6.12
C GLU A 245 -2.81 -8.77 5.48
N SER A 246 -2.47 -10.06 5.65
CA SER A 246 -1.29 -10.67 5.01
C SER A 246 -1.57 -11.39 3.68
N PHE A 247 -2.83 -11.72 3.36
CA PHE A 247 -3.16 -12.46 2.13
C PHE A 247 -2.68 -11.77 0.85
N PHE A 248 -2.86 -10.44 0.78
CA PHE A 248 -2.24 -9.62 -0.25
C PHE A 248 -1.03 -8.92 0.37
N ASP A 249 0.17 -9.36 0.00
CA ASP A 249 1.42 -8.73 0.44
C ASP A 249 1.55 -7.28 -0.06
N SER A 250 2.46 -6.51 0.55
CA SER A 250 2.68 -5.09 0.20
C SER A 250 2.97 -4.88 -1.29
N LYS A 251 3.71 -5.80 -1.90
CA LYS A 251 3.99 -5.80 -3.33
C LYS A 251 2.74 -5.98 -4.18
N THR A 252 1.89 -6.94 -3.84
CA THR A 252 0.65 -7.22 -4.58
C THR A 252 -0.35 -6.08 -4.42
N ARG A 253 -0.50 -5.54 -3.20
CA ARG A 253 -1.38 -4.40 -2.92
C ARG A 253 -0.97 -3.17 -3.72
N SER A 254 0.31 -2.78 -3.66
CA SER A 254 0.82 -1.66 -4.45
C SER A 254 0.69 -1.87 -5.95
N SER A 255 0.93 -3.10 -6.44
CA SER A 255 0.73 -3.44 -7.87
C SER A 255 -0.73 -3.29 -8.29
N ILE A 256 -1.68 -3.72 -7.45
CA ILE A 256 -3.11 -3.54 -7.69
C ILE A 256 -3.46 -2.04 -7.76
N VAL A 257 -3.00 -1.24 -6.77
CA VAL A 257 -3.27 0.20 -6.76
C VAL A 257 -2.68 0.88 -7.99
N PHE A 258 -1.45 0.54 -8.38
CA PHE A 258 -0.82 1.08 -9.58
C PHE A 258 -1.62 0.77 -10.85
N GLU A 259 -2.15 -0.45 -11.00
CA GLU A 259 -3.00 -0.81 -12.14
C GLU A 259 -4.32 -0.01 -12.17
N ILE A 260 -4.92 0.29 -11.00
CA ILE A 260 -6.07 1.19 -10.92
C ILE A 260 -5.66 2.60 -11.37
N LEU A 261 -4.58 3.15 -10.80
CA LEU A 261 -4.07 4.48 -11.13
C LEU A 261 -3.77 4.65 -12.62
N LYS A 262 -3.22 3.61 -13.26
CA LYS A 262 -2.87 3.61 -14.68
C LYS A 262 -4.08 3.64 -15.61
N ARG A 263 -5.20 3.02 -15.22
CA ARG A 263 -6.39 2.90 -16.10
C ARG A 263 -7.49 3.93 -15.81
N THR A 264 -7.47 4.58 -14.65
CA THR A 264 -8.42 5.64 -14.28
C THR A 264 -8.24 6.85 -15.21
N LYS A 265 -9.34 7.37 -15.78
CA LYS A 265 -9.31 8.39 -16.85
C LYS A 265 -9.86 9.73 -16.36
N SER A 266 -9.04 10.78 -16.27
CA SER A 266 -9.57 12.15 -16.10
C SER A 266 -10.46 12.50 -17.31
N LYS A 267 -11.65 13.10 -17.10
CA LYS A 267 -12.51 13.56 -18.21
C LYS A 267 -12.12 14.97 -18.65
N ALA A 268 -11.48 15.76 -17.79
CA ALA A 268 -11.06 17.13 -18.08
C ALA A 268 -10.12 17.21 -19.28
N ASN A 269 -9.26 16.21 -19.44
CA ASN A 269 -8.42 16.01 -20.62
C ASN A 269 -8.47 14.52 -20.94
N TYR A 270 -8.60 14.11 -22.20
CA TYR A 270 -8.61 12.70 -22.64
C TYR A 270 -7.33 11.88 -22.26
N ASN A 271 -6.50 12.43 -21.37
CA ASN A 271 -5.37 11.84 -20.71
C ASN A 271 -5.80 10.66 -19.82
N VAL A 272 -5.22 9.51 -20.10
CA VAL A 272 -5.53 8.26 -19.42
C VAL A 272 -4.46 8.00 -18.36
N GLY A 273 -4.87 7.95 -17.10
CA GLY A 273 -4.07 7.42 -16.02
C GLY A 273 -3.02 8.35 -15.42
N ILE A 274 -2.41 7.84 -14.35
CA ILE A 274 -1.37 8.53 -13.58
C ILE A 274 -0.16 8.92 -14.44
N THR A 275 0.22 8.14 -15.45
CA THR A 275 1.36 8.44 -16.32
C THR A 275 1.19 9.76 -17.07
N SER A 276 -0.01 10.05 -17.59
CA SER A 276 -0.26 11.33 -18.25
C SER A 276 -0.24 12.49 -17.26
N LEU A 277 -0.78 12.30 -16.05
CA LEU A 277 -0.80 13.34 -15.02
C LEU A 277 0.59 13.69 -14.49
N LEU A 278 1.48 12.69 -14.40
CA LEU A 278 2.91 12.89 -14.14
C LEU A 278 3.57 13.65 -15.29
N GLY A 279 3.32 13.24 -16.54
CA GLY A 279 3.86 13.90 -17.74
C GLY A 279 3.45 15.36 -17.89
N SER A 280 2.24 15.73 -17.44
CA SER A 280 1.75 17.11 -17.43
C SER A 280 2.13 17.91 -16.18
N GLY A 281 2.85 17.30 -15.22
CA GLY A 281 3.23 17.95 -13.95
C GLY A 281 2.05 18.28 -13.03
N VAL A 282 0.94 17.53 -13.14
CA VAL A 282 -0.20 17.63 -12.23
C VAL A 282 0.14 16.96 -10.90
N TYR A 283 0.83 15.81 -10.98
CA TYR A 283 1.54 15.15 -9.89
C TYR A 283 3.06 15.20 -10.17
N MET A 284 3.86 15.22 -9.13
CA MET A 284 5.33 15.21 -9.19
C MET A 284 5.89 13.79 -9.19
N ALA A 285 5.34 12.92 -8.34
CA ALA A 285 5.76 11.53 -8.23
C ALA A 285 4.60 10.63 -7.82
N ALA A 286 4.79 9.33 -8.06
CA ALA A 286 3.84 8.27 -7.73
C ALA A 286 4.62 7.01 -7.36
N TYR A 287 4.59 6.58 -6.10
CA TYR A 287 5.40 5.46 -5.61
C TYR A 287 4.72 4.69 -4.47
N PRO A 288 4.99 3.37 -4.35
CA PRO A 288 4.62 2.61 -3.15
C PRO A 288 5.56 2.94 -1.99
N LEU A 289 5.10 2.67 -0.76
CA LEU A 289 5.97 2.76 0.42
C LEU A 289 6.77 1.48 0.62
N HIS A 290 7.97 1.63 1.17
CA HIS A 290 8.78 0.50 1.62
C HIS A 290 8.32 0.03 3.01
N ASP A 291 8.56 -1.24 3.31
CA ASP A 291 8.30 -1.79 4.63
C ASP A 291 9.34 -1.18 5.62
N GLY A 292 8.85 -0.40 6.60
CA GLY A 292 9.58 0.13 7.76
C GLY A 292 10.97 0.77 7.54
N ASP A 293 11.62 1.10 8.66
CA ASP A 293 13.03 1.49 8.70
C ASP A 293 13.93 0.23 8.83
N ILE A 294 15.15 0.34 8.31
CA ILE A 294 16.23 -0.63 8.43
C ILE A 294 16.95 -0.49 9.79
N ASN A 295 17.07 0.74 10.29
CA ASN A 295 17.87 1.07 11.46
C ASN A 295 17.08 1.04 12.78
N GLU A 296 15.75 1.03 12.71
CA GLU A 296 14.94 1.02 13.92
C GLU A 296 14.98 -0.36 14.60
N GLU A 297 15.07 -0.32 15.93
CA GLU A 297 14.93 -1.47 16.81
C GLU A 297 13.43 -1.78 16.98
N ALA A 298 12.73 -1.93 15.84
CA ALA A 298 11.31 -2.26 15.83
C ALA A 298 11.09 -3.65 16.45
N THR A 299 10.05 -3.77 17.27
CA THR A 299 9.67 -5.02 17.94
C THR A 299 9.12 -6.06 16.96
N GLU A 300 8.72 -5.63 15.75
CA GLU A 300 8.21 -6.47 14.68
C GLU A 300 9.25 -6.64 13.55
N SER A 301 9.32 -7.87 13.02
CA SER A 301 10.21 -8.21 11.91
C SER A 301 9.80 -7.48 10.62
N ASN A 302 10.74 -6.76 10.03
CA ASN A 302 10.56 -6.02 8.78
C ASN A 302 11.30 -6.72 7.63
N ASP A 303 10.61 -7.09 6.56
CA ASP A 303 11.19 -7.74 5.38
C ASP A 303 12.35 -6.90 4.78
N ARG A 304 12.27 -5.56 4.84
CA ARG A 304 13.35 -4.67 4.38
C ARG A 304 14.60 -4.76 5.25
N LYS A 305 14.44 -4.88 6.57
CA LYS A 305 15.55 -5.04 7.52
C LYS A 305 16.19 -6.42 7.36
N LEU A 306 15.37 -7.47 7.26
CA LEU A 306 15.85 -8.83 7.02
C LEU A 306 16.65 -8.93 5.71
N LEU A 307 16.18 -8.28 4.63
CA LEU A 307 16.91 -8.20 3.38
C LEU A 307 18.26 -7.46 3.52
N TYR A 308 18.34 -6.43 4.35
CA TYR A 308 19.60 -5.73 4.62
C TYR A 308 20.59 -6.62 5.38
N GLU A 309 20.13 -7.31 6.43
CA GLU A 309 20.98 -8.17 7.27
C GLU A 309 21.46 -9.42 6.53
N GLU A 310 20.63 -10.00 5.66
CA GLU A 310 20.90 -11.29 5.02
C GLU A 310 21.35 -11.19 3.56
N TRP A 311 21.32 -10.01 2.94
CA TRP A 311 21.70 -9.87 1.53
C TRP A 311 22.30 -8.51 1.13
N ALA A 312 21.59 -7.41 1.36
CA ALA A 312 21.94 -6.08 0.83
C ALA A 312 23.02 -5.35 1.66
N ASN A 313 24.02 -6.10 2.15
CA ASN A 313 25.12 -5.61 2.97
C ASN A 313 26.45 -6.26 2.56
N TYR A 314 27.51 -5.45 2.44
CA TYR A 314 28.84 -5.93 2.04
C TYR A 314 29.41 -6.97 2.99
N SER A 315 29.02 -7.00 4.27
CA SER A 315 29.48 -8.00 5.23
C SER A 315 28.96 -9.41 4.93
N VAL A 316 27.93 -9.56 4.10
CA VAL A 316 27.29 -10.85 3.77
C VAL A 316 27.42 -11.24 2.29
N PHE A 317 28.37 -10.64 1.56
CA PHE A 317 28.57 -10.88 0.12
C PHE A 317 28.84 -12.34 -0.26
N PHE A 318 29.29 -13.16 0.69
CA PHE A 318 29.58 -14.58 0.51
C PHE A 318 28.35 -15.48 0.69
N LYS A 319 27.22 -14.96 1.19
CA LYS A 319 25.98 -15.72 1.34
C LYS A 319 25.27 -15.87 -0.01
N TYR A 320 24.48 -16.94 -0.17
CA TYR A 320 23.58 -17.11 -1.30
C TYR A 320 22.45 -16.08 -1.27
N GLN A 321 21.93 -15.75 -2.45
CA GLN A 321 20.84 -14.78 -2.57
C GLN A 321 19.53 -15.38 -2.03
N PRO A 322 18.81 -14.71 -1.10
CA PRO A 322 17.50 -15.14 -0.63
C PRO A 322 16.41 -14.81 -1.67
N ILE A 323 16.45 -15.46 -2.85
CA ILE A 323 15.58 -15.14 -4.00
C ILE A 323 14.09 -15.14 -3.64
N GLY A 324 13.66 -16.03 -2.73
CA GLY A 324 12.26 -16.08 -2.28
C GLY A 324 11.82 -14.84 -1.50
N LEU A 325 12.72 -14.23 -0.73
CA LEU A 325 12.44 -13.01 0.04
C LEU A 325 12.52 -11.76 -0.85
N VAL A 326 13.41 -11.75 -1.83
CA VAL A 326 13.59 -10.62 -2.77
C VAL A 326 12.42 -10.49 -3.75
N ARG A 327 11.76 -11.61 -4.10
CA ARG A 327 10.79 -11.67 -5.18
C ARG A 327 9.40 -11.26 -4.75
#